data_AF-A0A7Z1HJN5-F1
#
_entry.id   AF-A0A7Z1HJN5-F1
#
_cell.length_a   1.000
_cell.length_b   1.000
_cell.length_c   1.000
_cell.angle_alpha   90.00
_cell.angle_beta   90.00
_cell.angle_gamma   90.00
#
_symmetry.space_group_name_H-M   'P 1'
#
loop_
_entity.id
_entity.type
_entity.pdbx_description
1 polymer ?
#
loop_
_entity_poly.entity_id
_entity_poly.type
_entity_poly.pdbx_seq_one_letter_code
_entity_poly.pdbx_strand_id
1 'polypeptide(L)'
;MKVCKNKIVTLRKEHGWSQSTLAEISGLGERTIQRIEKEGVCSLESAMALASVFELSPKELHVDVEVNQIDDEVVHAREVNWGGVIGMIVLFLSAFFIIDLTSKYPNWEIVSACLILGLSFTLSCVAHGIRETLSSLAATAWIIRLPTAVQGVSKKIAIIKSLRDYAYIVGIVSSLVCGLTIVNHSQIDLLHLTNYFTYAIRPLVYGILISELWFRPLKHRLEHILKVNAVPHKGESKS
;
A
#
# COMPACT_ATOMS: atom_id res chain seq x y z
N MET A 1 18.07 10.39 -32.97
CA MET A 1 17.75 9.41 -31.91
C MET A 1 16.57 9.93 -31.11
N LYS A 2 15.50 9.15 -30.93
CA LYS A 2 14.38 9.53 -30.05
C LYS A 2 14.76 9.20 -28.60
N VAL A 3 14.42 10.10 -27.67
CA VAL A 3 14.85 10.05 -26.28
C VAL A 3 13.69 10.40 -25.34
N CYS A 4 13.63 9.76 -24.18
CA CYS A 4 12.57 9.95 -23.19
C CYS A 4 12.62 11.34 -22.55
N LYS A 5 11.90 12.33 -23.13
CA LYS A 5 11.87 13.72 -22.61
C LYS A 5 11.50 13.83 -21.12
N ASN A 6 10.51 13.06 -20.67
CA ASN A 6 10.05 13.08 -19.28
C ASN A 6 11.14 12.57 -18.32
N LYS A 7 11.91 11.56 -18.73
CA LYS A 7 12.98 10.97 -17.92
C LYS A 7 14.10 11.98 -17.70
N ILE A 8 14.50 12.73 -18.73
CA ILE A 8 15.53 13.78 -18.63
C ILE A 8 15.09 14.89 -17.68
N VAL A 9 13.85 15.37 -17.80
CA VAL A 9 13.32 16.43 -16.92
C VAL A 9 13.28 15.98 -15.46
N THR A 10 12.90 14.73 -15.21
CA THR A 10 12.87 14.15 -13.86
C THR A 10 14.27 14.05 -13.27
N LEU A 11 15.21 13.44 -14.00
CA LEU A 11 16.61 13.28 -13.54
C LEU A 11 17.26 14.63 -13.25
N ARG A 12 17.03 15.64 -14.11
CA ARG A 12 17.53 16.99 -13.89
C ARG A 12 17.00 17.61 -12.59
N LYS A 13 15.71 17.42 -12.29
CA LYS A 13 15.10 17.92 -11.05
C LYS A 13 15.59 17.18 -9.81
N GLU A 14 15.79 15.87 -9.89
CA GLU A 14 16.33 15.06 -8.78
C GLU A 14 17.75 15.50 -8.39
N HIS A 15 18.56 15.90 -9.37
CA HIS A 15 19.90 16.45 -9.15
C HIS A 15 19.90 17.96 -8.82
N GLY A 16 18.73 18.61 -8.78
CA GLY A 16 18.61 20.04 -8.48
C GLY A 16 19.16 20.98 -9.56
N TRP A 17 19.29 20.51 -10.81
CA TRP A 17 19.93 21.28 -11.88
C TRP A 17 18.94 22.16 -12.67
N SER A 18 19.37 23.35 -13.05
CA SER A 18 18.70 24.16 -14.07
C SER A 18 19.03 23.64 -15.48
N GLN A 19 18.31 24.10 -16.50
CA GLN A 19 18.64 23.76 -17.89
C GLN A 19 20.04 24.24 -18.29
N SER A 20 20.46 25.41 -17.79
CA SER A 20 21.81 25.93 -18.01
C SER A 20 22.88 25.09 -17.33
N THR A 21 22.65 24.63 -16.09
CA THR A 21 23.57 23.75 -15.37
C THR A 21 23.69 22.38 -16.05
N LEU A 22 22.58 21.79 -16.50
CA LEU A 22 22.64 20.53 -17.25
C LEU A 22 23.40 20.69 -18.57
N ALA A 23 23.21 21.83 -19.27
CA ALA A 23 23.93 22.15 -20.50
C ALA A 23 25.45 22.23 -20.25
N GLU A 24 25.86 22.91 -19.19
CA GLU A 24 27.26 23.05 -18.79
C GLU A 24 27.90 21.69 -18.45
N ILE A 25 27.25 20.88 -17.62
CA ILE A 25 27.79 19.58 -17.17
C ILE A 25 27.81 18.56 -18.32
N SER A 26 26.84 18.61 -19.23
CA SER A 26 26.79 17.71 -20.40
C SER A 26 27.62 18.19 -21.59
N GLY A 27 28.22 19.39 -21.52
CA GLY A 27 28.90 19.99 -22.67
C GLY A 27 27.98 20.27 -23.86
N LEU A 28 26.67 20.34 -23.64
CA LEU A 28 25.66 20.64 -24.65
C LEU A 28 25.23 22.11 -24.56
N GLY A 29 24.73 22.68 -25.66
CA GLY A 29 24.14 24.02 -25.61
C GLY A 29 22.81 24.03 -24.87
N GLU A 30 22.48 25.12 -24.16
CA GLU A 30 21.20 25.27 -23.46
C GLU A 30 19.99 25.13 -24.40
N ARG A 31 20.08 25.66 -25.62
CA ARG A 31 19.05 25.47 -26.67
C ARG A 31 18.91 24.02 -27.10
N THR A 32 19.99 23.24 -27.04
CA THR A 32 19.96 21.80 -27.31
C THR A 32 19.20 21.09 -26.20
N ILE A 33 19.50 21.37 -24.92
CA ILE A 33 18.77 20.81 -23.79
C ILE A 33 17.27 21.16 -23.86
N GLN A 34 16.94 22.42 -24.11
CA GLN A 34 15.54 22.87 -24.26
C GLN A 34 14.83 22.13 -25.39
N ARG A 35 15.48 21.97 -26.55
CA ARG A 35 14.92 21.23 -27.68
C ARG A 35 14.74 19.75 -27.33
N ILE A 36 15.69 19.14 -26.62
CA ILE A 36 15.60 17.74 -26.19
C ILE A 36 14.44 17.55 -25.20
N GLU A 37 14.28 18.43 -24.21
CA GLU A 37 13.17 18.38 -23.25
C GLU A 37 11.80 18.66 -23.92
N LYS A 38 11.76 19.45 -25.00
CA LYS A 38 10.53 19.79 -25.72
C LYS A 38 10.14 18.77 -26.79
N GLU A 39 11.06 18.41 -27.66
CA GLU A 39 10.84 17.58 -28.85
C GLU A 39 11.17 16.10 -28.61
N GLY A 40 11.98 15.77 -27.60
CA GLY A 40 12.36 14.38 -27.30
C GLY A 40 13.26 13.75 -28.37
N VAL A 41 14.01 14.57 -29.12
CA VAL A 41 14.90 14.10 -30.20
C VAL A 41 16.27 14.75 -30.04
N CYS A 42 17.33 13.95 -30.16
CA CYS A 42 18.71 14.43 -30.15
C CYS A 42 19.62 13.61 -31.08
N SER A 43 20.86 14.06 -31.28
CA SER A 43 21.90 13.26 -31.92
C SER A 43 22.37 12.15 -30.99
N LEU A 44 22.99 11.10 -31.54
CA LEU A 44 23.58 10.02 -30.74
C LEU A 44 24.62 10.57 -29.74
N GLU A 45 25.42 11.54 -30.18
CA GLU A 45 26.42 12.23 -29.36
C GLU A 45 25.77 12.95 -28.16
N SER A 46 24.66 13.67 -28.39
CA SER A 46 23.91 14.33 -27.31
C SER A 46 23.29 13.33 -26.34
N ALA A 47 22.79 12.18 -26.85
CA ALA A 47 22.27 11.11 -26.01
C ALA A 47 23.37 10.50 -25.14
N MET A 48 24.56 10.27 -25.70
CA MET A 48 25.71 9.73 -24.97
C MET A 48 26.21 10.71 -23.90
N ALA A 49 26.31 12.00 -24.22
CA ALA A 49 26.70 13.03 -23.27
C ALA A 49 25.74 13.11 -22.08
N LEU A 50 24.43 13.11 -22.34
CA LEU A 50 23.43 13.08 -21.28
C LEU A 50 23.49 11.78 -20.47
N ALA A 51 23.63 10.63 -21.13
CA ALA A 51 23.75 9.34 -20.47
C ALA A 51 24.97 9.30 -19.55
N SER A 52 26.12 9.84 -19.97
CA SER A 52 27.31 9.93 -19.12
C SER A 52 27.14 10.82 -17.90
N VAL A 53 26.43 11.96 -18.03
CA VAL A 53 26.19 12.87 -16.91
C VAL A 53 25.24 12.28 -15.88
N PHE A 54 24.27 11.48 -16.33
CA PHE A 54 23.33 10.80 -15.45
C PHE A 54 23.80 9.43 -14.98
N GLU A 55 25.01 9.00 -15.34
CA GLU A 55 25.54 7.66 -15.05
C GLU A 55 24.64 6.51 -15.55
N LEU A 56 23.96 6.73 -16.69
CA LEU A 56 23.06 5.76 -17.33
C LEU A 56 23.66 5.22 -18.62
N SER A 57 23.15 4.09 -19.11
CA SER A 57 23.48 3.64 -20.47
C SER A 57 22.70 4.44 -21.52
N PRO A 58 23.26 4.73 -22.72
CA PRO A 58 22.55 5.44 -23.79
C PRO A 58 21.24 4.76 -24.24
N LYS A 59 21.14 3.44 -24.03
CA LYS A 59 19.91 2.66 -24.28
C LYS A 59 18.79 3.03 -23.34
N GLU A 60 19.09 3.34 -22.07
CA GLU A 60 18.09 3.73 -21.08
C GLU A 60 17.49 5.12 -21.33
N LEU A 61 18.16 5.93 -22.16
CA LEU A 61 17.64 7.20 -22.66
C LEU A 61 16.83 7.00 -23.96
N HIS A 62 17.09 5.95 -24.73
CA HIS A 62 16.46 5.72 -26.03
C HIS A 62 14.97 5.38 -25.90
N VAL A 63 14.18 5.86 -26.86
CA VAL A 63 12.80 5.41 -27.09
C VAL A 63 12.86 4.54 -28.33
N ASP A 64 12.76 3.21 -28.16
CA ASP A 64 12.54 2.31 -29.29
C ASP A 64 11.21 2.66 -29.95
N VAL A 65 11.23 2.80 -31.28
CA VAL A 65 10.08 3.28 -32.07
C VAL A 65 9.00 2.20 -32.27
N GLU A 66 8.82 1.32 -31.28
CA GLU A 66 7.57 0.57 -31.09
C GLU A 66 6.58 1.28 -30.16
N VAL A 67 6.86 2.55 -29.82
CA VAL A 67 5.94 3.41 -29.07
C VAL A 67 5.28 4.39 -30.04
N ASN A 68 4.25 3.91 -30.75
CA ASN A 68 3.09 4.68 -31.23
C ASN A 68 1.99 3.81 -31.90
N GLN A 69 1.68 2.65 -31.30
CA GLN A 69 0.33 2.05 -31.35
C GLN A 69 -0.05 1.48 -29.96
N ILE A 70 0.36 2.15 -28.89
CA ILE A 70 -0.10 1.84 -27.53
C ILE A 70 -0.50 3.14 -26.82
N ASP A 71 -1.12 4.06 -27.55
CA ASP A 71 -1.70 5.30 -26.99
C ASP A 71 -3.21 5.22 -26.76
N ASP A 72 -3.81 4.02 -26.83
CA ASP A 72 -5.16 3.78 -26.28
C ASP A 72 -5.27 2.51 -25.40
N GLU A 73 -4.23 1.67 -25.34
CA GLU A 73 -4.28 0.39 -24.59
C GLU A 73 -3.49 0.38 -23.28
N VAL A 74 -2.55 1.32 -23.01
CA VAL A 74 -1.91 1.42 -21.67
C VAL A 74 -2.72 2.28 -20.68
N VAL A 75 -3.81 2.89 -21.16
CA VAL A 75 -4.91 3.42 -20.30
C VAL A 75 -5.87 2.29 -19.86
N HIS A 76 -5.74 1.10 -20.46
CA HIS A 76 -6.42 -0.13 -20.07
C HIS A 76 -5.35 -1.21 -19.77
N ALA A 77 -4.82 -1.31 -18.55
CA ALA A 77 -5.68 -1.87 -17.54
C ALA A 77 -5.23 -1.55 -16.11
N ARG A 78 -6.00 -0.63 -15.54
CA ARG A 78 -6.67 -0.74 -14.24
C ARG A 78 -7.35 -2.13 -14.11
N GLU A 79 -6.59 -3.23 -14.16
CA GLU A 79 -7.14 -4.57 -13.98
C GLU A 79 -7.70 -4.66 -12.57
N VAL A 80 -9.02 -4.77 -12.51
CA VAL A 80 -9.68 -5.14 -11.28
C VAL A 80 -9.29 -6.58 -11.02
N ASN A 81 -8.54 -6.80 -9.95
CA ASN A 81 -8.25 -8.15 -9.49
C ASN A 81 -9.55 -8.75 -8.95
N TRP A 82 -10.33 -9.39 -9.83
CA TRP A 82 -11.62 -10.00 -9.49
C TRP A 82 -11.48 -11.05 -8.39
N GLY A 83 -10.35 -11.77 -8.35
CA GLY A 83 -10.04 -12.68 -7.24
C GLY A 83 -9.91 -11.94 -5.90
N GLY A 84 -9.29 -10.76 -5.90
CA GLY A 84 -9.22 -9.88 -4.73
C GLY A 84 -10.58 -9.32 -4.32
N VAL A 85 -11.42 -8.93 -5.30
CA VAL A 85 -12.79 -8.44 -5.04
C VAL A 85 -13.66 -9.53 -4.42
N ILE A 86 -13.70 -10.71 -5.06
CA ILE A 86 -14.47 -11.87 -4.57
C ILE A 86 -13.95 -12.28 -3.20
N GLY A 87 -12.62 -12.35 -3.03
CA GLY A 87 -11.99 -12.65 -1.75
C GLY A 87 -12.42 -11.69 -0.65
N MET A 88 -12.36 -10.37 -0.89
CA MET A 88 -12.80 -9.37 0.09
C MET A 88 -14.29 -9.49 0.40
N ILE A 89 -15.15 -9.72 -0.60
CA ILE A 89 -16.59 -9.92 -0.39
C ILE A 89 -16.84 -11.15 0.48
N VAL A 90 -16.20 -12.29 0.16
CA VAL A 90 -16.34 -13.53 0.94
C VAL A 90 -15.83 -13.34 2.36
N LEU A 91 -14.70 -12.65 2.55
CA LEU A 91 -14.16 -12.34 3.88
C LEU A 91 -15.12 -11.46 4.69
N PHE A 92 -15.66 -10.39 4.11
CA PHE A 92 -16.64 -9.53 4.78
C PHE A 92 -17.95 -10.26 5.09
N LEU A 93 -18.46 -11.06 4.16
CA LEU A 93 -19.66 -11.89 4.40
C LEU A 93 -19.40 -12.90 5.52
N SER A 94 -18.25 -13.57 5.53
CA SER A 94 -17.89 -14.52 6.59
C SER A 94 -17.81 -13.83 7.96
N ALA A 95 -17.21 -12.64 8.03
CA ALA A 95 -17.15 -11.85 9.27
C ALA A 95 -18.55 -11.47 9.75
N PHE A 96 -19.43 -11.02 8.83
CA PHE A 96 -20.81 -10.70 9.14
C PHE A 96 -21.57 -11.91 9.69
N PHE A 97 -21.48 -13.07 9.03
CA PHE A 97 -22.13 -14.30 9.50
C PHE A 97 -21.59 -14.77 10.86
N ILE A 98 -20.28 -14.66 11.11
CA ILE A 98 -19.70 -15.01 12.42
C ILE A 98 -20.31 -14.12 13.52
N ILE A 99 -20.43 -12.82 13.26
CA ILE A 99 -21.05 -11.89 14.21
C ILE A 99 -22.53 -12.22 14.39
N ASP A 100 -23.28 -12.43 13.31
CA ASP A 100 -24.72 -12.71 13.35
C ASP A 100 -25.04 -14.02 14.10
N LEU A 101 -24.28 -15.09 13.84
CA LEU A 101 -24.42 -16.37 14.55
C LEU A 101 -24.06 -16.29 16.03
N THR A 102 -23.20 -15.34 16.41
CA THR A 102 -22.72 -15.19 17.80
C THR A 102 -23.52 -14.14 18.59
N SER A 103 -24.19 -13.23 17.89
CA SER A 103 -24.82 -12.04 18.46
C SER A 103 -26.14 -12.38 19.14
N LYS A 104 -26.18 -12.17 20.46
CA LYS A 104 -27.43 -12.11 21.23
C LYS A 104 -27.93 -10.67 21.42
N TYR A 105 -27.00 -9.70 21.41
CA TYR A 105 -27.26 -8.28 21.61
C TYR A 105 -26.49 -7.45 20.57
N PRO A 106 -27.11 -7.10 19.44
CA PRO A 106 -26.42 -6.48 18.30
C PRO A 106 -25.66 -5.20 18.66
N ASN A 107 -26.26 -4.37 19.52
CA ASN A 107 -25.68 -3.08 19.92
C ASN A 107 -24.33 -3.25 20.65
N TRP A 108 -24.20 -4.29 21.47
CA TRP A 108 -22.97 -4.54 22.23
C TRP A 108 -21.82 -5.02 21.34
N GLU A 109 -22.14 -5.84 20.33
CA GLU A 109 -21.14 -6.32 19.37
C GLU A 109 -20.59 -5.18 18.53
N ILE A 110 -21.45 -4.25 18.11
CA ILE A 110 -21.04 -3.07 17.36
C ILE A 110 -20.11 -2.19 18.20
N VAL A 111 -20.46 -1.93 19.46
CA VAL A 111 -19.65 -1.09 20.36
C VAL A 111 -18.27 -1.70 20.59
N SER A 112 -18.20 -3.00 20.88
CA SER A 112 -16.93 -3.68 21.13
C SER A 112 -16.05 -3.78 19.88
N ALA A 113 -16.63 -4.07 18.71
CA ALA A 113 -15.90 -4.05 17.44
C ALA A 113 -15.37 -2.64 17.10
N CYS A 114 -16.18 -1.60 17.28
CA CYS A 114 -15.79 -0.20 17.08
C CYS A 114 -14.67 0.21 18.05
N LEU A 115 -14.73 -0.21 19.31
CA LEU A 115 -13.69 0.07 20.30
C LEU A 115 -12.35 -0.54 19.88
N ILE A 116 -12.35 -1.78 19.40
CA ILE A 116 -11.13 -2.47 18.96
C ILE A 116 -10.52 -1.78 17.74
N LEU A 117 -11.33 -1.48 16.73
CA LEU A 117 -10.88 -0.74 15.54
C LEU A 117 -10.37 0.65 15.91
N GLY A 118 -11.12 1.37 16.75
CA GLY A 118 -10.81 2.73 17.19
C GLY A 118 -9.49 2.79 17.94
N LEU A 119 -9.31 1.94 18.97
CA LEU A 119 -8.08 1.92 19.76
C LEU A 119 -6.86 1.47 18.94
N SER A 120 -7.02 0.48 18.07
CA SER A 120 -5.93 0.05 17.18
C SER A 120 -5.50 1.17 16.23
N PHE A 121 -6.49 1.90 15.69
CA PHE A 121 -6.24 3.05 14.82
C PHE A 121 -5.60 4.22 15.57
N THR A 122 -6.05 4.55 16.78
CA THR A 122 -5.45 5.63 17.57
C THR A 122 -4.01 5.31 17.97
N LEU A 123 -3.72 4.07 18.39
CA LEU A 123 -2.35 3.61 18.67
C LEU A 123 -1.46 3.73 17.43
N SER A 124 -1.98 3.36 16.25
CA SER A 124 -1.26 3.53 14.99
C SER A 124 -0.99 4.99 14.65
N CYS A 125 -1.99 5.87 14.86
CA CYS A 125 -1.84 7.31 14.63
C CYS A 125 -0.82 7.94 15.57
N VAL A 126 -0.76 7.52 16.83
CA VAL A 126 0.25 7.98 17.80
C VAL A 126 1.65 7.53 17.39
N ALA A 127 1.80 6.29 16.91
CA ALA A 127 3.10 5.74 16.55
C ALA A 127 3.67 6.26 15.21
N HIS A 128 2.81 6.49 14.20
CA HIS A 128 3.26 6.76 12.82
C HIS A 128 2.69 8.05 12.21
N GLY A 129 1.74 8.71 12.88
CA GLY A 129 1.03 9.89 12.40
C GLY A 129 -0.22 9.56 11.57
N ILE A 130 -1.26 10.39 11.72
CA ILE A 130 -2.59 10.14 11.13
C ILE A 130 -2.59 10.05 9.60
N ARG A 131 -1.80 10.90 8.92
CA ARG A 131 -1.72 10.93 7.45
C ARG A 131 -1.14 9.63 6.89
N GLU A 132 -0.14 9.07 7.57
CA GLU A 132 0.54 7.85 7.15
C GLU A 132 -0.31 6.61 7.42
N THR A 133 -1.03 6.58 8.56
CA THR A 133 -1.99 5.51 8.87
C THR A 133 -3.14 5.49 7.87
N LEU A 134 -3.75 6.65 7.56
CA LEU A 134 -4.81 6.74 6.55
C LEU A 134 -4.31 6.37 5.15
N SER A 135 -3.13 6.83 4.76
CA SER A 135 -2.50 6.49 3.48
C SER A 135 -2.18 4.99 3.38
N SER A 136 -1.88 4.33 4.50
CA SER A 136 -1.65 2.89 4.56
C SER A 136 -2.96 2.09 4.52
N LEU A 137 -4.02 2.58 5.16
CA LEU A 137 -5.35 1.98 5.07
C LEU A 137 -6.00 2.16 3.70
N ALA A 138 -5.76 3.30 3.04
CA ALA A 138 -6.18 3.53 1.66
C ALA A 138 -5.55 2.52 0.68
N ALA A 139 -4.39 1.94 1.03
CA ALA A 139 -3.78 0.85 0.27
C ALA A 139 -4.61 -0.45 0.29
N THR A 140 -5.66 -0.56 1.11
CA THR A 140 -6.65 -1.65 1.02
C THR A 140 -7.28 -1.69 -0.38
N ALA A 141 -7.46 -0.52 -1.02
CA ALA A 141 -7.93 -0.46 -2.39
C ALA A 141 -6.98 -1.16 -3.39
N TRP A 142 -5.71 -1.36 -3.03
CA TRP A 142 -4.72 -2.05 -3.87
C TRP A 142 -4.88 -3.58 -3.90
N ILE A 143 -5.69 -4.12 -2.99
CA ILE A 143 -6.17 -5.51 -3.10
C ILE A 143 -7.00 -5.66 -4.37
N ILE A 144 -7.79 -4.63 -4.70
CA ILE A 144 -8.73 -4.60 -5.82
C ILE A 144 -8.10 -4.01 -7.08
N ARG A 145 -7.31 -2.93 -6.97
CA ARG A 145 -6.68 -2.24 -8.11
C ARG A 145 -5.16 -2.16 -7.93
N LEU A 146 -4.40 -2.83 -8.80
CA LEU A 146 -2.95 -2.76 -8.74
C LEU A 146 -2.45 -1.32 -8.99
N PRO A 147 -1.57 -0.77 -8.13
CA PRO A 147 -0.89 0.47 -8.41
C PRO A 147 0.27 0.23 -9.38
N THR A 148 0.52 1.18 -10.28
CA THR A 148 1.50 1.05 -11.38
C THR A 148 2.95 1.10 -10.90
N ALA A 149 3.27 1.93 -9.91
CA ALA A 149 4.52 1.91 -9.15
C ALA A 149 4.36 2.91 -7.98
N VAL A 150 4.69 2.51 -6.75
CA VAL A 150 4.62 3.43 -5.60
C VAL A 150 5.90 3.33 -4.79
N GLN A 151 6.54 4.48 -4.56
CA GLN A 151 7.64 4.61 -3.62
C GLN A 151 7.10 4.53 -2.17
N GLY A 152 7.86 3.92 -1.25
CA GLY A 152 7.48 3.85 0.16
C GLY A 152 6.53 2.70 0.56
N VAL A 153 6.40 1.64 -0.26
CA VAL A 153 5.62 0.43 0.10
C VAL A 153 6.15 -0.23 1.38
N SER A 154 7.47 -0.22 1.60
CA SER A 154 8.10 -0.73 2.83
C SER A 154 7.58 -0.05 4.09
N LYS A 155 7.42 1.28 4.08
CA LYS A 155 6.85 2.06 5.19
C LYS A 155 5.40 1.66 5.46
N LYS A 156 4.59 1.46 4.41
CA LYS A 156 3.20 1.01 4.52
C LYS A 156 3.10 -0.40 5.11
N ILE A 157 3.99 -1.32 4.72
CA ILE A 157 4.06 -2.68 5.29
C ILE A 157 4.32 -2.62 6.81
N ALA A 158 5.26 -1.77 7.24
CA ALA A 158 5.56 -1.60 8.66
C ALA A 158 4.33 -1.10 9.45
N ILE A 159 3.63 -0.08 8.93
CA ILE A 159 2.42 0.47 9.55
C ILE A 159 1.31 -0.58 9.65
N ILE A 160 1.06 -1.36 8.59
CA ILE A 160 0.04 -2.42 8.60
C ILE A 160 0.42 -3.55 9.57
N LYS A 161 1.70 -3.90 9.67
CA LYS A 161 2.19 -4.87 10.66
C LYS A 161 1.91 -4.38 12.08
N SER A 162 2.26 -3.14 12.39
CA SER A 162 1.97 -2.54 13.70
C SER A 162 0.47 -2.49 13.99
N LEU A 163 -0.35 -2.12 13.00
CA LEU A 163 -1.81 -2.05 13.15
C LEU A 163 -2.44 -3.43 13.47
N ARG A 164 -1.92 -4.49 12.84
CA ARG A 164 -2.28 -5.87 13.15
C ARG A 164 -1.87 -6.25 14.57
N ASP A 165 -0.64 -5.94 14.97
CA ASP A 165 -0.15 -6.28 16.31
C ASP A 165 -0.93 -5.50 17.39
N TYR A 166 -1.31 -4.25 17.13
CA TYR A 166 -2.19 -3.48 18.01
C TYR A 166 -3.60 -4.08 18.13
N ALA A 167 -4.20 -4.56 17.04
CA ALA A 167 -5.51 -5.18 17.09
C ALA A 167 -5.54 -6.46 17.95
N TYR A 168 -4.47 -7.26 17.91
CA TYR A 168 -4.31 -8.39 18.83
C TYR A 168 -4.22 -7.96 20.29
N ILE A 169 -3.35 -7.00 20.60
CA ILE A 169 -3.13 -6.51 21.96
C ILE A 169 -4.42 -5.89 22.52
N VAL A 170 -5.07 -5.03 21.75
CA VAL A 170 -6.33 -4.40 22.13
C VAL A 170 -7.41 -5.44 22.36
N GLY A 171 -7.55 -6.45 21.49
CA GLY A 171 -8.52 -7.53 21.68
C GLY A 171 -8.32 -8.30 22.99
N ILE A 172 -7.08 -8.65 23.31
CA ILE A 172 -6.74 -9.34 24.57
C ILE A 172 -7.02 -8.46 25.78
N VAL A 173 -6.55 -7.21 25.77
CA VAL A 173 -6.74 -6.26 26.88
C VAL A 173 -8.23 -5.98 27.09
N SER A 174 -9.00 -5.73 26.02
CA SER A 174 -10.44 -5.51 26.12
C SER A 174 -11.19 -6.74 26.65
N SER A 175 -10.76 -7.95 26.30
CA SER A 175 -11.33 -9.19 26.83
C SER A 175 -11.08 -9.33 28.34
N LEU A 176 -9.86 -9.04 28.80
CA LEU A 176 -9.51 -9.04 30.22
C LEU A 176 -10.30 -7.98 31.00
N VAL A 177 -10.39 -6.75 30.48
CA VAL A 177 -11.17 -5.66 31.09
C VAL A 177 -12.65 -6.02 31.17
N CYS A 178 -13.21 -6.64 30.13
CA CYS A 178 -14.59 -7.11 30.13
C CYS A 178 -14.82 -8.17 31.20
N GLY A 179 -13.94 -9.15 31.31
CA GLY A 179 -14.00 -10.18 32.36
C GLY A 179 -13.96 -9.58 33.76
N LEU A 180 -13.04 -8.64 34.02
CA LEU A 180 -12.95 -7.93 35.31
C LEU A 180 -14.21 -7.12 35.62
N THR A 181 -14.79 -6.48 34.61
CA THR A 181 -16.00 -5.67 34.76
C THR A 181 -17.19 -6.54 35.17
N ILE A 182 -17.34 -7.72 34.55
CA ILE A 182 -18.38 -8.69 34.89
C ILE A 182 -18.19 -9.15 36.35
N VAL A 183 -16.98 -9.54 36.74
CA VAL A 183 -16.71 -10.02 38.10
C VAL A 183 -17.00 -8.95 39.16
N ASN A 184 -16.70 -7.68 38.86
CA ASN A 184 -16.85 -6.60 39.83
C ASN A 184 -18.27 -6.04 39.93
N HIS A 185 -19.04 -6.03 38.83
CA HIS A 185 -20.35 -5.38 38.77
C HIS A 185 -21.54 -6.34 38.74
N SER A 186 -21.33 -7.63 38.48
CA SER A 186 -22.40 -8.64 38.49
C SER A 186 -22.26 -9.58 39.68
N GLN A 187 -23.37 -9.88 40.35
CA GLN A 187 -23.42 -10.98 41.31
C GLN A 187 -23.29 -12.28 40.51
N ILE A 188 -22.20 -13.01 40.70
CA ILE A 188 -21.86 -14.16 39.86
C ILE A 188 -22.74 -15.35 40.25
N ASP A 189 -23.69 -15.68 39.38
CA ASP A 189 -24.43 -16.93 39.46
C ASP A 189 -23.65 -18.06 38.78
N LEU A 190 -23.31 -19.11 39.54
CA LEU A 190 -22.61 -20.30 39.02
C LEU A 190 -23.35 -21.00 37.87
N LEU A 191 -24.68 -20.86 37.81
CA LEU A 191 -25.51 -21.46 36.76
C LEU A 191 -25.29 -20.81 35.38
N HIS A 192 -24.88 -19.54 35.34
CA HIS A 192 -24.73 -18.75 34.10
C HIS A 192 -23.26 -18.50 33.71
N LEU A 193 -22.32 -19.23 34.33
CA LEU A 193 -20.88 -19.05 34.15
C LEU A 193 -20.43 -19.13 32.68
N THR A 194 -21.05 -20.00 31.89
CA THR A 194 -20.80 -20.15 30.45
C THR A 194 -21.18 -18.91 29.65
N ASN A 195 -22.24 -18.21 30.03
CA ASN A 195 -22.67 -16.99 29.36
C ASN A 195 -21.66 -15.85 29.61
N TYR A 196 -21.20 -15.69 30.86
CA TYR A 196 -20.20 -14.69 31.22
C TYR A 196 -18.87 -14.90 30.50
N PHE A 197 -18.42 -16.15 30.41
CA PHE A 197 -17.23 -16.50 29.65
C PHE A 197 -17.39 -16.13 28.16
N THR A 198 -18.56 -16.41 27.59
CA THR A 198 -18.86 -16.07 26.20
C THR A 198 -18.84 -14.56 25.96
N TYR A 199 -19.30 -13.73 26.91
CA TYR A 199 -19.18 -12.27 26.79
C TYR A 199 -17.72 -11.79 26.89
N ALA A 200 -16.96 -12.36 27.83
CA ALA A 200 -15.57 -11.96 28.06
C ALA A 200 -14.66 -12.25 26.86
N ILE A 201 -14.88 -13.34 26.11
CA ILE A 201 -14.00 -13.72 24.99
C ILE A 201 -14.28 -12.96 23.69
N ARG A 202 -15.46 -12.35 23.51
CA ARG A 202 -15.85 -11.68 22.26
C ARG A 202 -14.91 -10.59 21.78
N PRO A 203 -14.42 -9.65 22.63
CA PRO A 203 -13.47 -8.64 22.17
C PRO A 203 -12.18 -9.24 21.60
N LEU A 204 -11.72 -10.36 22.17
CA LEU A 204 -10.56 -11.08 21.66
C LEU A 204 -10.85 -11.67 20.27
N VAL A 205 -12.02 -12.27 20.07
CA VAL A 205 -12.45 -12.80 18.77
C VAL A 205 -12.48 -11.70 17.71
N TYR A 206 -13.00 -10.52 18.03
CA TYR A 206 -13.01 -9.38 17.09
C TYR A 206 -11.61 -8.87 16.75
N GLY A 207 -10.70 -8.80 17.72
CA GLY A 207 -9.30 -8.49 17.46
C GLY A 207 -8.65 -9.48 16.49
N ILE A 208 -8.93 -10.78 16.64
CA ILE A 208 -8.44 -11.83 15.74
C ILE A 208 -9.06 -11.67 14.35
N LEU A 209 -10.39 -11.50 14.25
CA LEU A 209 -11.09 -11.40 12.97
C LEU A 209 -10.58 -10.21 12.14
N ILE A 210 -10.41 -9.03 12.74
CA ILE A 210 -9.88 -7.86 12.03
C ILE A 210 -8.43 -8.11 11.58
N SER A 211 -7.62 -8.71 12.45
CA SER A 211 -6.21 -8.97 12.17
C SER A 211 -6.01 -9.97 11.03
N GLU A 212 -6.81 -11.04 11.01
CA GLU A 212 -6.71 -12.14 10.05
C GLU A 212 -7.46 -11.89 8.74
N LEU A 213 -8.64 -11.25 8.79
CA LEU A 213 -9.46 -11.03 7.61
C LEU A 213 -9.12 -9.74 6.86
N TRP A 214 -8.51 -8.75 7.52
CA TRP A 214 -8.19 -7.46 6.88
C TRP A 214 -6.69 -7.19 6.83
N PHE A 215 -6.02 -7.06 7.98
CA PHE A 215 -4.64 -6.58 7.99
C PHE A 215 -3.64 -7.59 7.41
N ARG A 216 -3.84 -8.89 7.65
CA ARG A 216 -2.95 -9.94 7.13
C ARG A 216 -3.02 -10.08 5.59
N PRO A 217 -4.20 -10.17 4.94
CA PRO A 217 -4.29 -10.16 3.48
C PRO A 217 -3.67 -8.90 2.86
N LEU A 218 -3.92 -7.74 3.47
CA LEU A 218 -3.34 -6.47 3.02
C LEU A 218 -1.81 -6.48 3.10
N LYS A 219 -1.23 -6.95 4.21
CA LYS A 219 0.22 -7.09 4.37
C LYS A 219 0.83 -7.96 3.27
N HIS A 220 0.28 -9.15 3.04
CA HIS A 220 0.79 -10.06 2.01
C HIS A 220 0.70 -9.45 0.61
N ARG A 221 -0.38 -8.71 0.33
CA ARG A 221 -0.51 -8.00 -0.95
C ARG A 221 0.57 -6.92 -1.13
N LEU A 222 0.84 -6.14 -0.09
CA LEU A 222 1.90 -5.13 -0.11
C LEU A 222 3.30 -5.75 -0.25
N GLU A 223 3.57 -6.86 0.42
CA GLU A 223 4.83 -7.60 0.31
C GLU A 223 5.01 -8.18 -1.11
N HIS A 224 3.94 -8.68 -1.72
CA HIS A 224 3.97 -9.11 -3.11
C HIS A 224 4.29 -7.95 -4.06
N ILE A 225 3.63 -6.80 -3.91
CA ILE A 225 3.91 -5.60 -4.72
C ILE A 225 5.36 -5.15 -4.54
N LEU A 226 5.89 -5.16 -3.31
CA LEU A 226 7.29 -4.81 -3.05
C LEU A 226 8.25 -5.76 -3.77
N LYS A 227 7.99 -7.07 -3.75
CA LYS A 227 8.82 -8.06 -4.46
C LYS A 227 8.77 -7.86 -5.97
N VAL A 228 7.60 -7.63 -6.55
CA VAL A 228 7.44 -7.35 -7.98
C VAL A 228 8.20 -6.09 -8.38
N ASN A 229 8.10 -5.01 -7.58
CA ASN A 229 8.81 -3.76 -7.83
C ASN A 229 10.33 -3.87 -7.62
N ALA A 230 10.81 -4.87 -6.86
CA ALA A 230 12.23 -5.08 -6.59
C ALA A 230 12.94 -5.97 -7.62
N VAL A 231 12.19 -6.65 -8.51
CA VAL A 231 12.80 -7.40 -9.62
C VAL A 231 13.17 -6.39 -10.71
N PRO A 232 14.46 -6.16 -11.01
CA PRO A 232 14.82 -5.39 -12.19
C PRO A 232 14.26 -6.13 -13.41
N HIS A 233 13.57 -5.43 -14.31
CA HIS A 233 13.07 -5.98 -15.57
C HIS A 233 14.24 -6.69 -16.30
N LYS A 234 14.32 -8.02 -16.16
CA LYS A 234 15.37 -8.86 -16.74
C LYS A 234 14.75 -9.60 -17.92
N GLY A 235 14.93 -9.05 -19.11
CA GLY A 235 14.38 -9.53 -20.38
C GLY A 235 13.75 -8.34 -21.08
N GLU A 236 14.46 -7.67 -21.99
CA GLU A 236 14.83 -8.22 -23.30
C GLU A 236 16.35 -8.32 -23.52
N SER A 237 16.91 -9.48 -23.18
CA SER A 237 17.97 -10.05 -24.00
C SER A 237 17.45 -11.40 -24.49
N LYS A 238 17.15 -11.49 -25.79
CA LYS A 238 17.34 -12.70 -26.61
C LYS A 238 16.84 -12.48 -28.04
N SER A 239 17.77 -12.79 -28.95
CA SER A 239 17.68 -13.01 -30.39
C SER A 239 17.57 -11.77 -31.26
#